data_AF-A0AAD4X7N0-F1
#
_entry.id   AF-A0AAD4X7N0-F1
#
_cell.length_a   1.000
_cell.length_b   1.000
_cell.length_c   1.000
_cell.angle_alpha   90.00
_cell.angle_beta   90.00
_cell.angle_gamma   90.00
#
_symmetry.space_group_name_H-M   'P 1'
#
loop_
_entity.id
_entity.type
_entity.pdbx_description
1 polymer ?
#
loop_
_entity_poly.entity_id
_entity_poly.type
_entity_poly.pdbx_seq_one_letter_code
_entity_poly.pdbx_strand_id
1 'polypeptide(L)' 'MKQGFFLSFGPIKKVFLPPTKMGDTITSLIEKDVQVRFKVLGTEREVWILGSLGGDYLGPICTGES' A
#
# COMPACT_ATOMS: atom_id res chain seq x y z
N MET A 1 -16.12 -4.22 8.30
CA MET A 1 -15.51 -3.65 7.08
C MET A 1 -14.01 -3.54 7.32
N LYS A 2 -13.16 -4.20 6.53
CA LYS A 2 -11.71 -3.92 6.57
C LYS A 2 -11.52 -2.51 6.01
N GLN A 3 -10.89 -1.61 6.77
CA GLN A 3 -10.55 -0.26 6.30
C GLN A 3 -9.27 -0.35 5.46
N GLY A 4 -9.13 0.51 4.44
CA GLY A 4 -7.91 0.53 3.62
C GLY A 4 -6.69 1.07 4.38
N PHE A 5 -5.53 1.09 3.74
CA PHE A 5 -4.31 1.66 4.35
C PHE A 5 -4.00 3.03 3.76
N PHE A 6 -3.44 3.90 4.61
CA PHE A 6 -2.79 5.12 4.17
C PHE A 6 -1.27 4.95 4.27
N LEU A 7 -0.58 5.25 3.18
CA LEU A 7 0.88 5.26 3.12
C LEU A 7 1.40 6.68 2.90
N SER A 8 2.68 6.86 3.24
CA SER A 8 3.46 8.00 2.81
C SER A 8 4.47 7.57 1.74
N PHE A 9 4.67 8.43 0.74
CA PHE A 9 5.59 8.22 -0.37
C PHE A 9 6.34 9.53 -0.65
N GLY A 10 7.52 9.67 -0.04
CA GLY A 10 8.31 10.90 -0.08
C GLY A 10 7.52 12.12 0.43
N PRO A 11 7.35 13.18 -0.39
CA PRO A 11 6.55 14.36 -0.02
C PRO A 11 5.04 14.10 -0.01
N ILE A 12 4.56 13.03 -0.66
CA ILE A 12 3.14 12.69 -0.77
C ILE A 12 2.73 11.92 0.49
N LYS A 13 1.91 12.53 1.34
CA LYS A 13 1.50 11.92 2.63
C LYS A 13 0.18 11.16 2.58
N LYS A 14 -0.52 11.18 1.44
CA LYS A 14 -1.85 10.60 1.28
C LYS A 14 -1.89 9.64 0.08
N VAL A 15 -1.30 8.46 0.26
CA VAL A 15 -1.49 7.33 -0.66
C VAL A 15 -2.52 6.40 -0.06
N PHE A 16 -3.65 6.18 -0.73
CA PHE A 16 -4.69 5.29 -0.25
C PHE A 16 -4.65 3.94 -0.97
N LEU A 17 -4.64 2.86 -0.19
CA LEU A 17 -4.78 1.49 -0.66
C LEU A 17 -6.16 0.96 -0.26
N PRO A 18 -7.13 0.84 -1.20
CA PRO A 18 -8.45 0.33 -0.89
C PRO A 18 -8.41 -1.20 -0.69
N PRO A 19 -9.22 -1.76 0.24
CA PRO A 19 -9.23 -3.20 0.54
C PRO A 19 -9.45 -4.08 -0.68
N THR A 20 -10.27 -3.63 -1.63
CA THR A 20 -10.58 -4.35 -2.87
C THR A 20 -9.40 -4.45 -3.84
N LYS A 21 -8.30 -3.75 -3.59
CA LYS A 21 -7.06 -3.78 -4.38
C LYS A 21 -5.89 -4.39 -3.60
N MET A 22 -6.18 -5.09 -2.50
CA MET A 22 -5.20 -5.75 -1.65
C MET A 22 -5.63 -7.20 -1.47
N GLY A 23 -4.80 -8.15 -1.90
CA GLY A 23 -5.09 -9.57 -1.66
C GLY A 23 -5.15 -9.87 -0.16
N ASP A 24 -6.08 -10.72 0.27
CA ASP A 24 -6.35 -10.95 1.71
C ASP A 24 -5.10 -11.40 2.49
N THR A 25 -4.27 -12.26 1.90
CA THR A 25 -3.03 -12.77 2.51
C THR A 25 -1.99 -11.68 2.76
N ILE A 26 -1.97 -10.62 1.95
CA ILE A 26 -0.99 -9.53 2.08
C ILE A 26 -1.42 -8.59 3.21
N THR A 27 -2.73 -8.39 3.40
CA THR A 27 -3.25 -7.43 4.39
C THR A 27 -2.87 -7.75 5.83
N SER A 28 -2.69 -9.03 6.18
CA SER A 28 -2.29 -9.44 7.55
C SER A 28 -0.83 -9.20 7.87
N LEU A 29 -0.01 -8.88 6.87
CA LEU A 29 1.44 -8.66 7.03
C LEU A 29 1.81 -7.17 7.06
N ILE A 30 0.83 -6.28 6.88
CA ILE A 30 1.04 -4.84 6.85
C ILE A 30 0.71 -4.27 8.21
N GLU A 31 1.76 -3.88 8.93
CA GLU A 31 1.68 -3.15 10.18
C GLU A 31 2.20 -1.72 10.01
N LYS A 32 2.15 -0.94 11.09
CA LYS A 32 2.68 0.41 11.11
C LYS A 32 4.20 0.39 10.83
N ASP A 33 4.68 1.39 10.10
CA ASP A 33 6.11 1.60 9.80
C ASP A 33 6.77 0.50 8.92
N VAL A 34 5.96 -0.38 8.32
CA VAL A 34 6.41 -1.34 7.29
C VAL A 34 6.63 -0.64 5.95
N GLN A 35 7.73 -0.95 5.29
CA GLN A 35 7.94 -0.55 3.90
C GLN A 35 7.18 -1.49 2.96
N VAL A 36 6.42 -0.91 2.04
CA VAL A 36 5.56 -1.68 1.12
C VAL A 36 5.88 -1.26 -0.31
N ARG A 37 6.03 -2.25 -1.20
CA ARG A 37 6.03 -2.06 -2.65
C ARG A 37 4.59 -2.11 -3.15
N PHE A 38 4.15 -1.05 -3.82
CA PHE A 38 2.79 -0.94 -4.35
C PHE A 38 2.80 -0.41 -5.78
N LYS A 39 1.69 -0.61 -6.50
CA LYS A 39 1.46 -0.06 -7.84
C LYS A 39 0.57 1.18 -7.74
N VAL A 40 0.92 2.25 -8.45
CA VAL A 40 0.06 3.42 -8.63
C VAL A 40 -1.03 3.09 -9.65
N LEU A 41 -2.29 3.32 -9.28
CA LEU A 41 -3.45 3.17 -10.17
C LEU A 41 -3.87 4.51 -10.80
N GLY A 42 -3.65 5.61 -10.09
CA GLY A 42 -4.00 6.95 -10.54
C GLY A 42 -3.91 7.97 -9.41
N THR A 43 -4.26 9.21 -9.73
CA THR A 43 -4.31 10.32 -8.79
C THR A 43 -5.72 10.86 -8.70
N GLU A 44 -6.17 11.19 -7.50
CA GLU A 44 -7.46 11.86 -7.27
C GLU A 44 -7.21 13.18 -6.54
N ARG A 45 -7.86 14.27 -7.00
CA ARG A 45 -7.81 15.62 -6.39
C ARG A 45 -6.40 16.05 -5.95
N GLU A 46 -5.54 16.34 -6.94
CA GLU A 46 -4.20 16.98 -6.88
C GLU A 46 -3.14 16.48 -5.87
N VAL A 47 -3.48 15.65 -4.88
CA VAL A 47 -2.57 15.30 -3.78
C VAL A 47 -2.70 13.84 -3.35
N TRP A 48 -3.74 13.11 -3.79
CA TRP A 48 -3.99 11.75 -3.32
C TRP A 48 -3.64 10.75 -4.40
N ILE A 49 -2.81 9.76 -4.05
CA ILE A 49 -2.51 8.64 -4.93
C ILE A 49 -3.45 7.49 -4.56
N LEU A 50 -4.06 6.88 -5.56
CA LEU A 50 -4.72 5.59 -5.42
C LEU A 50 -3.72 4.48 -5.78
N GLY A 51 -3.50 3.55 -4.86
CA GLY A 51 -2.56 2.44 -5.04
C GLY A 51 -3.20 1.07 -4.98
N SER A 52 -2.40 0.04 -5.29
CA SER A 52 -2.78 -1.37 -5.27
C SER A 52 -1.62 -2.25 -4.82
N LEU A 53 -1.96 -3.35 -4.14
CA LEU A 53 -1.06 -4.48 -3.86
C LEU A 53 -1.44 -5.74 -4.65
N GLY A 54 -2.47 -5.67 -5.47
CA GLY A 54 -2.82 -6.75 -6.40
C GLY A 54 -1.80 -6.85 -7.55
N GLY A 55 -1.24 -8.04 -7.72
CA GLY A 55 -0.25 -8.38 -8.75
C GLY A 55 1.00 -9.02 -8.14
N ASP A 56 1.89 -9.51 -9.01
CA ASP A 56 3.12 -10.17 -8.58
C ASP A 56 4.14 -9.18 -8.01
N TYR A 57 4.92 -9.64 -7.04
CA TYR A 57 6.01 -8.89 -6.40
C TYR A 57 5.61 -7.60 -5.66
N LEU A 58 4.32 -7.44 -5.31
CA LEU A 58 3.81 -6.34 -4.50
C LEU A 58 3.55 -6.81 -3.06
N GLY A 59 3.60 -5.87 -2.10
CA GLY A 59 3.43 -6.15 -0.67
C GLY A 59 4.61 -5.67 0.18
N PRO A 60 4.69 -6.10 1.44
CA PRO A 60 5.79 -5.76 2.35
C PRO A 60 7.16 -6.08 1.76
N ILE A 61 8.13 -5.19 1.98
CA ILE A 61 9.53 -5.39 1.65
C ILE A 61 10.21 -5.92 2.92
N CYS A 62 10.46 -7.22 2.96
CA CYS A 62 11.31 -7.79 4.00
C CYS A 62 12.76 -7.42 3.71
N THR A 63 13.32 -6.45 4.43
CA THR A 63 14.77 -6.29 4.53
C THR A 63 15.25 -7.46 5.37
N GLY A 64 15.93 -8.42 4.74
CA GLY A 64 16.42 -9.61 5.43
C GLY A 64 17.40 -9.25 6.54
N GLU A 65 16.88 -9.11 7.75
CA GLU A 65 17.60 -9.41 8.99
C GLU A 65 16.91 -10.67 9.54
N SER A 66 17.38 -11.83 9.08
CA SER A 66 17.18 -13.11 9.76
C SER A 66 18.32 -13.34 10.73
#